data_AF-A0A530QFD7-F1
#
_entry.id   AF-A0A530QFD7-F1
#
_cell.length_a   1.000
_cell.length_b   1.000
_cell.length_c   1.000
_cell.angle_alpha   90.00
_cell.angle_beta   90.00
_cell.angle_gamma   90.00
#
_symmetry.space_group_name_H-M   'P 1'
#
loop_
_entity.id
_entity.type
_entity.pdbx_description
1 polymer ?
#
loop_
_entity_poly.entity_id
_entity_poly.type
_entity_poly.pdbx_seq_one_letter_code
_entity_poly.pdbx_strand_id
1 'polypeptide(L)'
;SIDTIRASIDEGVSLIDTAPAYGQGLSEEIVGKAIKGRRGEVVLATKLGLIWHAKKGNHFFDYDGAPVHRYLGADSVVYEVEQSLRRLGTDHIDHYIT
;
A
#
# COMPACT_ATOMS: atom_id res chain seq x y z
N SER A 1 -1.34 -12.85 -8.07
CA SER A 1 0.01 -13.28 -7.63
C SER A 1 1.05 -12.33 -8.21
N ILE A 2 2.34 -12.53 -7.95
CA ILE A 2 3.42 -11.77 -8.60
C ILE A 2 3.33 -11.88 -10.14
N ASP A 3 3.11 -13.10 -10.63
CA ASP A 3 3.06 -13.37 -12.08
C ASP A 3 1.87 -12.69 -12.76
N THR A 4 0.72 -12.60 -12.08
CA THR A 4 -0.44 -11.85 -12.59
C THR A 4 -0.11 -10.38 -12.84
N ILE A 5 0.59 -9.73 -11.91
CA ILE A 5 0.95 -8.32 -12.02
C ILE A 5 1.98 -8.15 -13.15
N ARG A 6 2.99 -9.01 -13.22
CA ARG A 6 3.99 -8.97 -14.29
C ARG A 6 3.37 -9.13 -15.67
N ALA A 7 2.48 -10.11 -15.83
CA ALA A 7 1.74 -10.31 -17.07
C ALA A 7 0.92 -9.06 -17.45
N SER A 8 0.31 -8.36 -16.50
CA SER A 8 -0.40 -7.11 -16.83
C SER A 8 0.53 -6.01 -17.34
N ILE A 9 1.74 -5.89 -16.78
CA ILE A 9 2.73 -4.90 -17.24
C ILE A 9 3.22 -5.29 -18.64
N ASP A 10 3.42 -6.59 -18.90
CA ASP A 10 3.79 -7.11 -20.22
C ASP A 10 2.74 -6.80 -21.30
N GLU A 11 1.46 -6.75 -20.91
CA GLU A 11 0.33 -6.35 -21.77
C GLU A 11 0.10 -4.82 -21.80
N GLY A 12 1.02 -4.02 -21.27
CA GLY A 12 0.99 -2.56 -21.36
C GLY A 12 0.20 -1.84 -20.26
N VAL A 13 -0.25 -2.54 -19.21
CA VAL A 13 -0.83 -1.89 -18.03
C VAL A 13 0.26 -1.13 -17.29
N SER A 14 0.09 0.19 -17.17
CA SER A 14 1.06 1.08 -16.52
C SER A 14 0.57 1.67 -15.20
N LEU A 15 -0.65 1.37 -14.74
CA LEU A 15 -1.15 1.81 -13.43
C LEU A 15 -1.34 0.59 -12.52
N ILE A 16 -0.67 0.61 -11.37
CA ILE A 16 -0.86 -0.39 -10.31
C ILE A 16 -1.38 0.32 -9.06
N ASP A 17 -2.60 -0.02 -8.64
CA ASP A 17 -3.24 0.46 -7.41
C ASP A 17 -3.23 -0.63 -6.34
N THR A 18 -2.83 -0.27 -5.12
CA THR A 18 -2.84 -1.16 -3.94
C THR A 18 -3.22 -0.36 -2.68
N ALA A 19 -3.19 -1.00 -1.51
CA ALA A 19 -3.35 -0.33 -0.22
C ALA A 19 -2.73 -1.18 0.91
N PRO A 20 -2.23 -0.56 2.00
CA PRO A 20 -1.85 -1.28 3.20
C PRO A 20 -2.98 -2.14 3.77
N ALA A 21 -4.23 -1.65 3.69
CA ALA A 21 -5.39 -2.37 4.22
C ALA A 21 -5.66 -3.71 3.50
N TYR A 22 -5.10 -3.93 2.30
CA TYR A 22 -5.27 -5.18 1.55
C TYR A 22 -4.33 -6.25 2.11
N GLY A 23 -4.86 -7.05 3.05
CA GLY A 23 -4.11 -8.10 3.74
C GLY A 23 -3.05 -7.55 4.68
N GLN A 24 -3.35 -6.42 5.36
CA GLN A 24 -2.45 -5.77 6.35
C GLN A 24 -1.00 -5.58 5.85
N GLY A 25 -0.85 -5.19 4.59
CA GLY A 25 0.43 -4.91 3.93
C GLY A 25 0.86 -5.98 2.94
N LEU A 26 0.26 -7.17 2.96
CA LEU A 26 0.64 -8.27 2.07
C LEU A 26 0.52 -7.89 0.58
N SER A 27 -0.53 -7.14 0.21
CA SER A 27 -0.69 -6.68 -1.18
C SER A 27 0.48 -5.79 -1.63
N GLU A 28 0.92 -4.86 -0.78
CA GLU A 28 2.08 -4.00 -1.09
C GLU A 28 3.37 -4.81 -1.22
N GLU A 29 3.59 -5.83 -0.38
CA GLU A 29 4.76 -6.71 -0.51
C GLU A 29 4.75 -7.50 -1.82
N ILE A 30 3.57 -7.97 -2.25
CA ILE A 30 3.41 -8.69 -3.53
C ILE A 30 3.68 -7.74 -4.70
N VAL A 31 3.11 -6.53 -4.67
CA VAL A 31 3.34 -5.49 -5.68
C VAL A 31 4.82 -5.12 -5.74
N GLY A 32 5.46 -4.85 -4.60
CA GLY A 32 6.88 -4.52 -4.53
C GLY A 32 7.77 -5.60 -5.14
N LYS A 33 7.48 -6.88 -4.87
CA LYS A 33 8.17 -8.02 -5.51
C LYS A 33 7.91 -8.08 -7.02
N ALA A 34 6.70 -7.75 -7.47
CA ALA A 34 6.32 -7.80 -8.88
C ALA A 34 7.00 -6.71 -9.71
N ILE A 35 7.09 -5.48 -9.18
CA ILE A 35 7.64 -4.31 -9.89
C ILE A 35 9.15 -4.13 -9.71
N LYS A 36 9.81 -4.98 -8.92
CA LYS A 36 11.26 -4.91 -8.71
C LYS A 36 12.01 -5.01 -10.03
N GLY A 37 12.83 -4.00 -10.33
CA GLY A 37 13.54 -3.86 -11.61
C GLY A 37 12.72 -3.25 -12.75
N ARG A 38 11.42 -2.99 -12.53
CA ARG A 38 10.47 -2.42 -13.49
C ARG A 38 9.73 -1.19 -12.94
N ARG A 39 10.25 -0.57 -11.88
CA ARG A 39 9.60 0.56 -11.18
C ARG A 39 9.30 1.73 -12.10
N GLY A 40 10.16 1.99 -13.08
CA GLY A 40 9.98 3.06 -14.07
C GLY A 40 8.93 2.77 -15.15
N GLU A 41 8.40 1.54 -15.23
CA GLU A 41 7.35 1.16 -16.20
C GLU A 41 5.94 1.43 -15.67
N VAL A 42 5.79 1.72 -14.38
CA VAL A 42 4.48 1.85 -13.72
C VAL A 42 4.33 3.16 -12.97
N VAL A 43 3.11 3.69 -12.99
CA VAL A 43 2.56 4.62 -12.01
C VAL A 43 2.04 3.79 -10.84
N LEU A 44 2.63 4.01 -9.66
CA LEU A 44 2.34 3.28 -8.44
C LEU A 44 1.44 4.13 -7.53
N ALA A 45 0.21 3.67 -7.35
CA ALA A 45 -0.75 4.26 -6.43
C ALA A 45 -0.91 3.37 -5.18
N THR A 46 -0.88 3.98 -4.01
CA THR A 46 -1.26 3.32 -2.76
C THR A 46 -2.07 4.26 -1.87
N LYS A 47 -2.55 3.74 -0.74
CA LYS A 47 -3.51 4.42 0.13
C LYS A 47 -3.01 4.57 1.56
N LEU A 48 -3.68 5.40 2.32
CA LEU A 48 -3.44 5.59 3.76
C LEU A 48 -4.71 5.93 4.52
N GLY A 49 -4.59 6.01 5.85
CA GLY A 49 -5.64 6.50 6.73
C GLY A 49 -6.44 5.40 7.41
N LEU A 50 -6.10 4.14 7.18
CA LEU A 50 -6.63 2.97 7.89
C LEU A 50 -5.51 2.36 8.73
N ILE A 51 -5.59 2.51 10.04
CA ILE A 51 -4.53 2.12 10.96
C ILE A 51 -4.93 0.99 11.90
N TRP A 52 -3.97 0.13 12.21
CA TRP A 52 -4.06 -0.93 13.21
C TRP A 52 -2.85 -0.95 14.17
N HIS A 53 -1.85 -0.10 13.92
CA HIS A 53 -0.64 0.01 14.75
C HIS A 53 -0.85 0.87 16.01
N ALA A 54 -1.95 1.64 16.07
CA ALA A 54 -2.31 2.49 17.20
C ALA A 54 -3.84 2.60 17.34
N LYS A 55 -4.31 2.94 18.54
CA LYS A 55 -5.73 3.23 18.83
C LYS A 55 -5.99 4.73 18.79
N LYS A 56 -5.85 5.34 17.61
CA LYS A 56 -6.12 6.76 17.35
C LYS A 56 -7.20 6.92 16.30
N GLY A 57 -7.94 8.02 16.36
CA GLY A 57 -9.03 8.31 15.43
C GLY A 57 -10.30 7.50 15.74
N ASN A 58 -11.14 7.33 14.72
CA ASN A 58 -12.44 6.69 14.87
C ASN A 58 -12.34 5.20 14.53
N HIS A 59 -12.89 4.34 15.38
CA HIS A 59 -13.10 2.94 15.02
C HIS A 59 -13.86 2.85 13.70
N PHE A 60 -13.46 1.91 12.84
CA PHE A 60 -14.08 1.71 11.55
C PHE A 60 -14.58 0.27 11.34
N PHE A 61 -13.74 -0.74 11.56
CA PHE A 61 -14.12 -2.16 11.56
C PHE A 61 -13.07 -2.99 12.29
N ASP A 62 -13.38 -4.27 12.54
CA ASP A 62 -12.42 -5.24 13.08
C ASP A 62 -11.94 -6.17 11.96
N TYR A 63 -10.65 -6.46 11.94
CA TYR A 63 -10.00 -7.40 11.02
C TYR A 63 -9.13 -8.36 11.80
N ASP A 64 -9.33 -9.66 11.61
CA ASP A 64 -8.64 -10.73 12.34
C ASP A 64 -8.64 -10.52 13.87
N GLY A 65 -9.78 -10.07 14.41
CA GLY A 65 -9.97 -9.80 15.84
C GLY A 65 -9.30 -8.53 16.37
N ALA A 66 -8.68 -7.71 15.51
CA ALA A 66 -8.05 -6.44 15.89
C ALA A 66 -8.79 -5.23 15.29
N PRO A 67 -8.94 -4.11 16.05
CA PRO A 67 -9.66 -2.94 15.57
C PRO A 67 -8.83 -2.11 14.58
N VAL A 68 -9.44 -1.77 13.45
CA VAL A 68 -8.92 -0.83 12.45
C VAL A 68 -9.62 0.51 12.63
N HIS A 69 -8.83 1.59 12.63
CA HIS A 69 -9.32 2.96 12.83
C HIS A 69 -9.06 3.83 11.60
N ARG A 70 -9.96 4.79 11.36
CA ARG A 70 -9.74 5.89 10.42
C ARG A 70 -8.99 7.01 11.12
N TYR A 71 -7.78 7.32 10.66
CA TYR A 71 -6.95 8.37 11.24
C TYR A 71 -5.98 8.95 10.21
N LEU A 72 -6.04 10.28 10.00
CA LEU A 72 -5.17 11.03 9.07
C LEU A 72 -4.34 12.08 9.82
N GLY A 73 -3.93 11.78 11.05
CA GLY A 73 -2.99 12.62 11.79
C GLY A 73 -1.62 12.66 11.11
N ALA A 74 -0.93 13.79 11.18
CA ALA A 74 0.37 13.97 10.52
C ALA A 74 1.39 12.89 10.92
N ASP A 75 1.40 12.47 12.18
CA ASP A 75 2.22 11.37 12.69
C ASP A 75 1.88 10.02 12.03
N SER A 76 0.60 9.76 11.81
CA SER A 76 0.12 8.57 11.11
C SER A 76 0.52 8.59 9.64
N VAL A 77 0.31 9.71 8.95
CA VAL A 77 0.67 9.87 7.53
C VAL A 77 2.15 9.59 7.32
N VAL A 78 3.02 10.14 8.18
CA VAL A 78 4.48 9.91 8.16
C VAL A 78 4.79 8.44 8.44
N TYR A 79 4.18 7.83 9.45
CA TYR A 79 4.41 6.41 9.74
C TYR A 79 3.99 5.50 8.58
N GLU A 80 2.79 5.73 8.04
CA GLU A 80 2.20 4.92 6.98
C GLU A 80 3.01 5.00 5.69
N VAL A 81 3.46 6.20 5.28
CA VAL A 81 4.26 6.34 4.05
C VAL A 81 5.58 5.57 4.16
N GLU A 82 6.27 5.63 5.30
CA GLU A 82 7.50 4.87 5.55
C GLU A 82 7.26 3.35 5.48
N GLN A 83 6.14 2.88 6.04
CA GLN A 83 5.79 1.46 5.94
C GLN A 83 5.47 1.04 4.50
N SER A 84 4.72 1.86 3.77
CA SER A 84 4.37 1.57 2.37
C SER A 84 5.61 1.55 1.48
N LEU A 85 6.51 2.55 1.60
CA LEU A 85 7.79 2.58 0.87
C LEU A 85 8.63 1.33 1.14
N ARG A 86 8.72 0.91 2.41
CA ARG A 86 9.43 -0.31 2.81
C ARG A 86 8.84 -1.56 2.18
N ARG A 87 7.51 -1.74 2.22
CA ARG A 87 6.84 -2.93 1.66
C ARG A 87 6.90 -2.96 0.14
N LEU A 88 6.72 -1.81 -0.51
CA LEU A 88 6.79 -1.64 -1.95
C LEU A 88 8.24 -1.71 -2.49
N GLY A 89 9.24 -1.56 -1.62
CA GLY A 89 10.66 -1.65 -1.99
C GLY A 89 11.09 -0.53 -2.93
N THR A 90 10.58 0.68 -2.73
CA THR A 90 10.85 1.87 -3.54
C THR A 90 11.01 3.10 -2.63
N ASP A 91 11.57 4.17 -3.16
CA ASP A 91 11.82 5.44 -2.48
C ASP A 91 10.75 6.50 -2.78
N HIS A 92 9.79 6.22 -3.67
CA HIS A 92 8.70 7.14 -3.99
C HIS A 92 7.41 6.43 -4.38
N ILE A 93 6.29 7.09 -4.09
CA ILE A 93 4.93 6.74 -4.49
C ILE A 93 4.44 7.83 -5.46
N ASP A 94 3.86 7.43 -6.60
CA ASP A 94 3.42 8.40 -7.62
C ASP A 94 2.10 9.07 -7.22
N HIS A 95 1.21 8.32 -6.56
CA HIS A 95 -0.07 8.84 -6.08
C HIS A 95 -0.43 8.22 -4.73
N TYR A 96 -0.68 9.07 -3.72
CA TYR A 96 -0.99 8.63 -2.36
C TYR A 96 -2.39 9.12 -1.95
N ILE A 97 -3.29 8.18 -1.69
CA ILE A 97 -4.75 8.40 -1.71
C ILE A 97 -5.39 8.05 -0.36
N THR A 98 -6.31 8.87 0.15
CA THR A 98 -7.08 8.60 1.38
C THR A 98 -8.38 7.84 1.13
#